data_AF-A0A521BNM0-F1
#
_entry.id   AF-A0A521BNM0-F1
#
_cell.length_a   1.000
_cell.length_b   1.000
_cell.length_c   1.000
_cell.angle_alpha   90.00
_cell.angle_beta   90.00
_cell.angle_gamma   90.00
#
_symmetry.space_group_name_H-M   'P 1'
#
loop_
_entity.id
_entity.type
_entity.pdbx_description
1 polymer ?
#
loop_
_entity_poly.entity_id
_entity_poly.type
_entity_poly.pdbx_seq_one_letter_code
_entity_poly.pdbx_strand_id
1 'polypeptide(L)'
;MNKNFNRIKFGILIFIGGIILLLINDYFKSRTVHFKKYDFVVTKVENTPTGGVTPFHNDIEIDMWQYDFFPYNCVKVGDSIHKGAEQKYLYIFRRDETQKFILIDSIQPTGIYSWPYKNE
;
A
#
# COMPACT_ATOMS: atom_id res chain seq x y z
N MET A 1 -35.24 22.78 27.81
CA MET A 1 -34.36 22.26 26.73
C MET A 1 -34.89 20.89 26.29
N ASN A 2 -35.27 20.72 25.03
CA ASN A 2 -36.04 19.56 24.55
C ASN A 2 -35.17 18.28 24.57
N LYS A 3 -35.59 17.21 25.28
CA LYS A 3 -34.83 15.95 25.43
C LYS A 3 -34.45 15.32 24.08
N ASN A 4 -35.27 15.52 23.06
CA ASN A 4 -35.01 15.02 21.70
C ASN A 4 -33.83 15.74 21.03
N PHE A 5 -33.65 17.03 21.29
CA PHE A 5 -32.54 17.83 20.74
C PHE A 5 -31.19 17.41 21.33
N ASN A 6 -31.16 17.04 22.62
CA ASN A 6 -29.94 16.54 23.27
C ASN A 6 -29.54 15.15 22.77
N ARG A 7 -30.50 14.28 22.44
CA ARG A 7 -30.24 12.96 21.86
C ARG A 7 -29.64 13.05 20.46
N ILE A 8 -30.17 13.95 19.61
CA ILE A 8 -29.63 14.20 18.26
C ILE A 8 -28.20 14.74 18.35
N LYS A 9 -27.93 15.72 19.22
CA LYS A 9 -26.57 16.24 19.46
C LYS A 9 -25.59 15.15 19.91
N PHE A 10 -26.03 14.27 20.81
CA PHE A 10 -25.20 13.16 21.28
C PHE A 10 -24.90 12.15 20.16
N GLY A 11 -25.88 11.83 19.31
CA GLY A 11 -25.66 10.99 18.13
C GLY A 11 -24.68 11.60 17.14
N ILE A 12 -24.78 12.91 16.87
CA ILE A 12 -23.82 13.64 16.03
C ILE A 12 -22.41 13.60 16.63
N LEU A 13 -22.27 13.79 17.96
CA LEU A 13 -20.97 13.72 18.63
C LEU A 13 -20.33 12.34 18.50
N ILE A 14 -21.09 11.26 18.65
CA ILE A 14 -20.59 9.89 18.44
C ILE A 14 -20.15 9.70 16.98
N PHE A 15 -20.97 10.15 16.03
CA PHE A 15 -20.65 10.03 14.61
C PHE A 15 -19.36 10.78 14.24
N ILE A 16 -19.23 12.03 14.66
CA ILE A 16 -18.02 12.84 14.45
C ILE A 16 -16.82 12.16 15.13
N GLY A 17 -16.98 11.68 16.37
CA GLY A 17 -15.94 10.96 17.09
C GLY A 17 -15.47 9.71 16.33
N GLY A 18 -16.40 8.94 15.77
CA GLY A 18 -16.11 7.78 14.93
C GLY A 18 -15.32 8.14 13.68
N ILE A 19 -15.71 9.20 12.96
CA ILE A 19 -14.98 9.68 11.78
C ILE A 19 -13.56 10.09 12.14
N ILE A 20 -13.38 10.84 13.24
CA ILE A 20 -12.05 11.27 13.69
C ILE A 20 -11.15 10.07 13.99
N LEU A 21 -11.68 9.02 14.65
CA LEU A 21 -10.92 7.80 14.92
C LEU A 21 -10.47 7.07 13.65
N LEU A 22 -11.33 7.03 12.62
CA LEU A 22 -10.98 6.46 11.31
C LEU A 22 -9.84 7.25 10.66
N LEU A 23 -9.93 8.58 10.64
CA LEU A 23 -8.88 9.45 10.09
C LEU A 23 -7.55 9.31 10.83
N ILE A 24 -7.58 9.20 12.16
CA ILE A 24 -6.38 8.98 12.98
C ILE A 24 -5.74 7.63 12.63
N ASN A 25 -6.54 6.57 12.52
CA ASN A 25 -6.05 5.24 12.17
C ASN A 25 -5.41 5.22 10.77
N ASP A 26 -6.06 5.84 9.78
CA ASP A 26 -5.54 5.92 8.42
C ASP A 26 -4.25 6.75 8.35
N TYR A 27 -4.16 7.84 9.12
CA TYR A 27 -2.94 8.64 9.24
C TYR A 27 -1.75 7.81 9.79
N PHE A 28 -1.97 7.01 10.84
CA PHE A 28 -0.92 6.15 11.40
C PHE A 28 -0.51 5.05 10.41
N LYS A 29 -1.47 4.42 9.73
CA LYS A 29 -1.17 3.42 8.68
C LYS A 29 -0.38 4.03 7.53
N SER A 30 -0.80 5.19 7.02
CA SER A 30 -0.09 5.93 5.98
C SER A 30 1.36 6.24 6.40
N ARG A 31 1.55 6.70 7.64
CA ARG A 31 2.89 6.93 8.20
C ARG A 31 3.72 5.66 8.23
N THR A 32 3.17 4.54 8.69
CA THR A 32 3.89 3.26 8.70
C THR A 32 4.34 2.86 7.29
N VAL A 33 3.46 2.96 6.29
CA VAL A 33 3.82 2.64 4.90
C VAL A 33 4.88 3.60 4.35
N HIS A 34 4.84 4.88 4.71
CA HIS A 34 5.79 5.89 4.25
C HIS A 34 7.23 5.48 4.56
N PHE A 35 7.47 5.09 5.82
CA PHE A 35 8.79 4.67 6.30
C PHE A 35 9.10 3.20 6.05
N LYS A 36 8.11 2.38 5.66
CA LYS A 36 8.31 0.95 5.38
C LYS A 36 9.17 0.78 4.13
N LYS A 37 10.23 0.00 4.29
CA LYS A 37 11.11 -0.44 3.21
C LYS A 37 10.63 -1.78 2.69
N TYR A 38 10.75 -1.98 1.38
CA TYR A 38 10.53 -3.26 0.74
C TYR A 38 11.78 -3.59 -0.05
N ASP A 39 12.33 -4.78 0.19
CA ASP A 39 13.46 -5.31 -0.56
C ASP A 39 13.36 -6.83 -0.50
N PHE A 40 12.73 -7.41 -1.50
CA PHE A 40 12.49 -8.85 -1.54
C PHE A 40 12.34 -9.38 -2.96
N VAL A 41 12.64 -10.66 -3.12
CA VAL A 41 12.41 -11.40 -4.36
C VAL A 41 11.09 -12.14 -4.26
N VAL A 42 10.26 -12.03 -5.29
CA VAL A 42 8.96 -12.68 -5.39
C VAL A 42 9.15 -14.17 -5.61
N THR A 43 8.73 -14.99 -4.66
CA THR A 43 8.84 -16.46 -4.75
C THR A 43 7.59 -17.10 -5.31
N LYS A 44 6.44 -16.44 -5.15
CA LYS A 44 5.14 -16.90 -5.62
C LYS A 44 4.25 -15.70 -5.94
N VAL A 45 3.35 -15.88 -6.91
CA VAL A 45 2.35 -14.90 -7.31
C VAL A 45 0.99 -15.59 -7.30
N GLU A 46 0.00 -14.94 -6.70
CA GLU A 46 -1.40 -15.34 -6.80
C GLU A 46 -2.21 -14.30 -7.55
N ASN A 47 -3.08 -14.74 -8.44
CA ASN A 47 -3.99 -13.84 -9.15
C ASN A 47 -5.24 -13.62 -8.28
N THR A 48 -5.59 -12.36 -8.04
CA THR A 48 -6.89 -12.03 -7.43
C THR A 48 -8.01 -12.30 -8.43
N PRO A 49 -9.31 -12.31 -8.07
CA PRO A 49 -10.39 -12.39 -9.06
C PRO A 49 -10.61 -11.09 -9.86
N THR A 50 -10.06 -9.97 -9.40
CA THR A 50 -10.34 -8.61 -9.90
C THR A 50 -9.40 -8.12 -10.99
N GLY A 51 -8.42 -8.91 -11.40
CA GLY A 51 -7.42 -8.50 -12.38
C GLY A 51 -6.03 -8.25 -11.81
N GLY A 52 -5.83 -8.38 -10.50
CA GLY A 52 -4.59 -8.03 -9.82
C GLY A 52 -3.73 -9.22 -9.40
N VAL A 53 -2.54 -8.93 -8.90
CA VAL A 53 -1.56 -9.91 -8.45
C VAL A 53 -1.18 -9.66 -6.99
N THR A 54 -1.07 -10.73 -6.21
CA THR A 54 -0.52 -10.68 -4.85
C THR A 54 0.84 -11.37 -4.84
N PRO A 55 1.94 -10.64 -4.59
CA PRO A 55 3.27 -11.23 -4.50
C PRO A 55 3.55 -11.81 -3.10
N PHE A 56 4.30 -12.91 -3.08
CA PHE A 56 4.73 -13.61 -1.88
C PHE A 56 6.25 -13.67 -1.80
N HIS A 57 6.77 -13.69 -0.58
CA HIS A 57 8.18 -13.95 -0.29
C HIS A 57 8.29 -15.06 0.75
N ASN A 58 8.92 -16.17 0.39
CA ASN A 58 9.04 -17.37 1.24
C ASN A 58 7.69 -17.87 1.77
N ASP A 59 6.69 -17.97 0.88
CA ASP A 59 5.31 -18.37 1.17
C ASP A 59 4.51 -17.43 2.11
N ILE A 60 5.08 -16.27 2.43
CA ILE A 60 4.39 -15.22 3.19
C ILE A 60 3.87 -14.18 2.22
N GLU A 61 2.57 -13.88 2.32
CA GLU A 61 1.93 -12.79 1.60
C GLU A 61 2.54 -11.45 2.02
N ILE A 62 2.98 -10.65 1.05
CA ILE A 62 3.53 -9.33 1.35
C ILE A 62 2.42 -8.29 1.20
N ASP A 63 1.81 -7.93 2.34
CA ASP A 63 0.83 -6.86 2.40
C ASP A 63 1.48 -5.50 2.08
N MET A 64 1.05 -4.97 0.93
CA MET A 64 1.40 -3.67 0.39
C MET A 64 0.15 -2.82 0.19
N TRP A 65 -0.59 -2.57 1.28
CA TRP A 65 -1.83 -1.79 1.36
C TRP A 65 -1.98 -0.53 0.46
N GLN A 66 -0.89 0.08 0.01
CA GLN A 66 -0.91 1.29 -0.82
C GLN A 66 -0.46 1.05 -2.26
N TYR A 67 -0.03 -0.15 -2.64
CA TYR A 67 0.49 -0.46 -3.96
C TYR A 67 -0.32 -1.60 -4.56
N ASP A 68 -1.09 -1.27 -5.58
CA ASP A 68 -1.89 -2.24 -6.31
C ASP A 68 -1.09 -2.79 -7.51
N PHE A 69 -0.93 -4.11 -7.54
CA PHE A 69 -0.28 -4.81 -8.65
C PHE A 69 -1.34 -5.20 -9.68
N PHE A 70 -1.61 -4.29 -10.61
CA PHE A 70 -2.57 -4.49 -11.68
C PHE A 70 -1.99 -4.00 -13.01
N PRO A 71 -2.19 -4.73 -14.13
CA PRO A 71 -3.00 -5.94 -14.30
C PRO A 71 -2.24 -7.25 -13.97
N TYR A 72 -2.92 -8.40 -14.08
CA TYR A 72 -2.29 -9.74 -14.07
C TYR A 72 -1.10 -9.69 -15.05
N ASN A 73 0.11 -9.99 -14.58
CA ASN A 73 1.41 -9.93 -15.26
C ASN A 73 2.32 -8.71 -14.98
N CYS A 74 1.90 -7.72 -14.19
CA CYS A 74 2.82 -6.65 -13.77
C CYS A 74 4.03 -7.19 -12.97
N VAL A 75 3.84 -8.29 -12.21
CA VAL A 75 4.88 -8.96 -11.42
C VAL A 75 4.90 -10.45 -11.72
N LYS A 76 6.10 -11.05 -11.73
CA LYS A 76 6.34 -12.48 -11.95
C LYS A 76 7.25 -13.05 -10.85
N VAL A 77 7.21 -14.37 -10.71
CA VAL A 77 8.16 -15.10 -9.85
C VAL A 77 9.59 -14.83 -10.31
N GLY A 78 10.46 -14.52 -9.36
CA GLY A 78 11.86 -14.14 -9.60
C GLY A 78 12.09 -12.64 -9.76
N ASP A 79 11.04 -11.82 -9.87
CA ASP A 79 11.18 -10.36 -9.85
C ASP A 79 11.62 -9.90 -8.46
N SER A 80 12.40 -8.82 -8.42
CA SER A 80 12.79 -8.13 -7.19
C SER A 80 11.95 -6.87 -7.03
N ILE A 81 11.36 -6.69 -5.86
CA ILE A 81 10.56 -5.53 -5.50
C ILE A 81 11.35 -4.67 -4.53
N HIS A 82 11.51 -3.38 -4.85
CA HIS A 82 12.26 -2.44 -4.05
C HIS A 82 11.47 -1.14 -3.79
N LYS A 83 11.50 -0.69 -2.55
CA LYS A 83 11.13 0.68 -2.15
C LYS A 83 11.93 1.06 -0.91
N GLY A 84 12.59 2.21 -0.99
CA GLY A 84 13.24 2.85 0.14
C GLY A 84 12.26 3.48 1.12
N ALA A 85 12.79 3.89 2.28
CA ALA A 85 12.03 4.69 3.23
C ALA A 85 11.75 6.07 2.60
N GLU A 86 10.53 6.55 2.74
CA GLU A 86 10.07 7.86 2.25
C GLU A 86 10.05 8.02 0.71
N GLN A 87 10.45 6.99 -0.04
CA GLN A 87 10.33 6.97 -1.50
C GLN A 87 8.86 6.78 -1.90
N LYS A 88 8.47 7.47 -2.98
CA LYS A 88 7.11 7.41 -3.51
C LYS A 88 6.82 6.08 -4.20
N TYR A 89 7.70 5.71 -5.12
CA TYR A 89 7.47 4.60 -6.04
C TYR A 89 7.92 3.28 -5.44
N LEU A 90 7.22 2.23 -5.86
CA LEU A 90 7.65 0.85 -5.70
C LEU A 90 8.23 0.38 -7.03
N TYR A 91 9.49 -0.02 -7.04
CA TYR A 91 10.22 -0.43 -8.23
C TYR A 91 10.21 -1.95 -8.39
N ILE A 92 9.96 -2.40 -9.62
CA ILE A 92 9.97 -3.82 -9.98
C ILE A 92 11.15 -4.07 -10.92
N PHE A 93 12.05 -4.94 -10.51
CA PHE A 93 13.20 -5.34 -11.30
C PHE A 93 13.08 -6.79 -11.75
N ARG A 94 13.52 -7.09 -12.96
CA ARG A 94 13.57 -8.46 -13.50
C ARG A 94 14.97 -8.76 -14.01
N ARG A 95 15.40 -10.02 -13.90
CA ARG A 95 16.64 -10.47 -14.52
C ARG A 95 16.48 -10.56 -16.03
N ASP A 96 17.40 -9.96 -16.76
CA ASP A 96 17.53 -10.13 -18.20
C ASP A 96 18.31 -11.42 -18.56
N GLU A 97 18.53 -11.63 -19.85
CA GLU A 97 19.31 -12.77 -20.37
C GLU A 97 20.75 -12.79 -19.84
N THR A 98 21.28 -11.64 -19.41
CA THR A 98 22.63 -11.50 -18.83
C THR A 98 22.67 -11.70 -17.32
N GLN A 99 21.55 -12.12 -16.71
CA GLN A 99 21.38 -12.27 -15.26
C GLN A 99 21.46 -10.94 -14.47
N LYS A 100 21.41 -9.78 -15.15
CA LYS A 100 21.38 -8.47 -14.49
C LYS A 100 19.95 -8.03 -14.24
N PHE A 101 19.71 -7.40 -13.10
CA PHE A 101 18.41 -6.79 -12.80
C PHE A 101 18.24 -5.49 -13.58
N ILE A 102 17.17 -5.42 -14.36
CA ILE A 102 16.73 -4.21 -15.07
C ILE A 102 15.40 -3.75 -14.49
N LEU A 103 15.18 -2.44 -14.45
CA LEU A 103 13.90 -1.86 -14.05
C LEU A 103 12.86 -2.16 -15.11
N ILE A 104 11.75 -2.78 -14.72
CA ILE A 104 10.63 -3.11 -15.61
C ILE A 104 9.47 -2.16 -15.41
N ASP A 105 9.17 -1.80 -14.17
CA ASP A 105 8.03 -0.95 -13.84
C ASP A 105 8.23 -0.19 -12.52
N SER A 106 7.45 0.88 -12.35
CA SER A 106 7.39 1.67 -11.12
C SER A 106 5.92 1.95 -10.77
N ILE A 107 5.47 1.42 -9.63
CA ILE A 107 4.08 1.56 -9.19
C ILE A 107 3.94 2.77 -8.27
N GLN A 108 2.95 3.61 -8.56
CA GLN A 108 2.55 4.73 -7.70
C GLN A 108 1.59 4.25 -6.61
N PRO A 109 1.64 4.86 -5.42
CA PRO A 109 0.70 4.52 -4.37
C PRO A 109 -0.73 4.96 -4.75
N THR A 110 -1.73 4.14 -4.45
CA THR A 110 -3.13 4.38 -4.84
C THR A 110 -3.93 5.16 -3.79
N GLY A 111 -3.45 5.24 -2.55
CA GLY A 111 -4.12 5.98 -1.48
C GLY A 111 -3.68 7.43 -1.32
N ILE A 112 -4.46 8.17 -0.52
CA ILE A 112 -4.16 9.56 -0.16
C ILE A 112 -3.00 9.57 0.84
N TYR A 113 -1.91 10.23 0.46
CA TYR A 113 -0.74 10.42 1.30
C TYR A 113 -0.73 11.79 1.96
N SER A 114 -0.53 11.82 3.27
CA SER A 114 -0.37 13.07 4.03
C SER A 114 1.09 13.51 4.17
N TRP A 115 2.05 12.76 3.62
CA TRP A 115 3.48 12.96 3.84
C TRP A 115 4.22 13.31 2.54
N PRO A 116 5.13 14.30 2.58
CA PRO A 116 5.99 14.61 1.44
C PRO A 116 6.95 13.45 1.17
N TYR A 117 7.15 13.12 -0.10
CA TYR A 117 8.12 12.10 -0.49
C TYR A 117 9.52 12.69 -0.60
N LYS A 118 10.52 11.86 -0.32
CA LYS A 118 11.91 12.22 -0.63
C LYS A 118 12.11 12.15 -2.14
N ASN A 119 12.59 13.24 -2.73
CA ASN A 119 13.04 13.24 -4.12
C ASN A 119 14.29 12.35 -4.22
N GLU A 120 14.32 11.49 -5.21
CA GLU A 120 15.49 10.65 -5.54
C GLU A 120 16.61 11.46 -6.16
#